data_AF-A0AAX3X804-F1
#
_entry.id   AF-A0AAX3X804-F1
#
_cell.length_a   1.000
_cell.length_b   1.000
_cell.length_c   1.000
_cell.angle_alpha   90.00
_cell.angle_beta   90.00
_cell.angle_gamma   90.00
#
_symmetry.space_group_name_H-M   'P 1'
#
loop_
_entity.id
_entity.type
_entity.pdbx_description
1 polymer ?
#
loop_
_entity_poly.entity_id
_entity_poly.type
_entity_poly.pdbx_seq_one_letter_code
_entity_poly.pdbx_strand_id
1 'polypeptide(L)' 'MSYSTLLFDIDDTLLDFHATENRALELLFEKHGIELTDTVKDNYVKFNQSLWKKLELGEIRIGRN' A
#
# COMPACT_ATOMS: atom_id res chain seq x y z
N MET A 1 16.64 5.08 31.40
CA MET A 1 15.16 5.09 31.30
C MET A 1 14.72 3.80 30.63
N SER A 2 13.64 3.18 31.10
CA SER A 2 13.07 1.94 30.58
C SER A 2 11.62 2.20 30.17
N TYR A 3 11.25 1.86 28.94
CA TYR A 3 9.87 1.88 28.49
C TYR A 3 9.23 0.51 28.73
N SER A 4 8.00 0.48 29.27
CA SER A 4 7.23 -0.75 29.48
C SER A 4 6.41 -1.17 28.25
N THR A 5 6.16 -0.23 27.35
CA THR A 5 5.33 -0.41 26.17
C THR A 5 5.99 0.28 24.99
N LEU A 6 6.08 -0.45 23.88
CA LEU A 6 6.54 0.06 22.59
C LEU A 6 5.43 -0.16 21.57
N LEU A 7 5.12 0.88 20.81
CA LEU A 7 4.19 0.80 19.68
C LEU A 7 5.02 0.97 18.42
N PHE A 8 4.96 -0.03 17.55
CA PHE A 8 5.58 -0.01 16.24
C PHE A 8 4.50 0.05 15.19
N ASP A 9 4.73 0.88 14.18
CA ASP A 9 4.06 0.71 12.92
C ASP A 9 4.55 -0.58 12.25
N ILE A 10 3.75 -1.14 11.35
CA ILE A 10 4.07 -2.40 10.67
C ILE A 10 4.78 -2.10 9.36
N ASP A 11 4.09 -1.39 8.47
CA ASP A 11 4.54 -1.15 7.10
C ASP A 11 5.67 -0.13 7.07
N ASP A 12 6.73 -0.43 6.32
CA ASP A 12 7.97 0.35 6.20
C ASP A 12 8.67 0.68 7.53
N THR A 13 8.27 0.01 8.63
CA THR A 13 8.92 0.07 9.95
C THR A 13 9.42 -1.30 10.37
N LEU A 14 8.58 -2.34 10.34
CA LEU A 14 8.96 -3.73 10.61
C LEU A 14 9.05 -4.57 9.33
N LEU A 15 8.20 -4.28 8.35
CA LEU A 15 8.11 -4.99 7.08
C LEU A 15 8.39 -4.05 5.91
N ASP A 16 8.97 -4.59 4.83
CA ASP A 16 9.16 -3.85 3.57
C ASP A 16 7.87 -3.93 2.75
N PHE A 17 7.03 -2.90 2.88
CA PHE A 17 5.76 -2.85 2.18
C PHE A 17 5.98 -2.60 0.69
N HIS A 18 6.96 -1.76 0.33
CA HIS A 18 7.29 -1.49 -1.06
C HIS A 18 7.68 -2.75 -1.85
N ALA A 19 8.51 -3.64 -1.28
CA ALA A 19 8.85 -4.90 -1.91
C ALA A 19 7.62 -5.79 -2.11
N THR A 20 6.74 -5.82 -1.11
CA THR A 20 5.50 -6.62 -1.15
C THR A 20 4.50 -6.08 -2.16
N GLU A 21 4.28 -4.76 -2.20
CA GLU A 21 3.41 -4.07 -3.16
C GLU A 21 3.87 -4.31 -4.60
N ASN A 22 5.18 -4.17 -4.85
CA ASN A 22 5.78 -4.44 -6.15
C ASN A 22 5.48 -5.87 -6.63
N ARG A 23 5.71 -6.86 -5.76
CA ARG A 23 5.48 -8.26 -6.11
C ARG A 23 4.00 -8.58 -6.30
N ALA A 24 3.12 -8.00 -5.49
CA ALA A 24 1.69 -8.20 -5.60
C ALA A 24 1.13 -7.63 -6.92
N LEU A 25 1.60 -6.45 -7.34
CA LEU A 25 1.22 -5.85 -8.61
C LEU A 25 1.69 -6.69 -9.79
N GLU A 26 2.94 -7.17 -9.79
CA GLU A 26 3.44 -8.08 -10.83
C GLU A 26 2.55 -9.32 -10.97
N LEU A 27 2.26 -9.99 -9.84
CA LEU A 27 1.41 -11.19 -9.82
C LEU A 27 -0.02 -10.92 -10.30
N LEU A 28 -0.59 -9.77 -9.93
CA LEU A 28 -1.93 -9.37 -10.36
C LEU A 28 -1.97 -9.18 -11.88
N PHE A 29 -1.02 -8.45 -12.42
CA PHE A 29 -0.95 -8.14 -13.85
C PHE A 29 -0.65 -9.39 -14.68
N GLU A 30 0.28 -10.23 -14.23
CA GLU A 30 0.58 -11.54 -14.82
C GLU A 30 -0.68 -12.41 -14.90
N LYS A 31 -1.45 -12.51 -13.80
CA LYS A 31 -2.69 -13.29 -13.75
C LYS A 31 -3.73 -12.84 -14.79
N HIS A 32 -3.76 -11.55 -15.10
CA HIS A 32 -4.68 -10.98 -16.08
C HIS A 32 -4.09 -10.90 -17.50
N GLY A 33 -2.83 -11.28 -17.70
CA GLY A 33 -2.15 -11.19 -18.99
C GLY A 33 -1.97 -9.76 -19.47
N ILE A 34 -1.84 -8.79 -18.56
CA ILE A 34 -1.68 -7.37 -18.86
C ILE A 34 -0.23 -6.97 -18.56
N GLU A 35 0.37 -6.18 -19.44
CA GLU A 35 1.71 -5.64 -19.20
C GLU A 35 1.67 -4.60 -18.06
N LEU A 36 2.50 -4.82 -17.03
CA LEU A 36 2.74 -3.84 -15.98
C LEU A 36 3.91 -2.93 -16.38
N THR A 37 3.61 -1.76 -16.93
CA THR A 37 4.63 -0.76 -17.24
C THR A 37 4.96 0.10 -16.02
N ASP A 38 6.16 0.69 -15.99
CA ASP A 38 6.56 1.61 -14.92
C ASP A 38 5.59 2.79 -14.77
N THR A 39 5.06 3.31 -15.89
CA THR A 39 4.06 4.39 -15.85
C THR A 39 2.76 3.95 -15.19
N VAL A 40 2.29 2.73 -15.45
CA VAL A 40 1.09 2.19 -14.80
C VAL A 40 1.32 2.00 -13.30
N LYS A 41 2.49 1.48 -12.94
CA LYS A 41 2.91 1.29 -11.55
C LYS A 41 2.98 2.61 -10.79
N ASP A 42 3.63 3.62 -11.35
CA ASP A 42 3.73 4.96 -10.76
C ASP A 42 2.36 5.62 -10.58
N ASN A 43 1.46 5.46 -11.56
CA ASN A 43 0.10 5.96 -11.46
C ASN A 43 -0.70 5.25 -10.36
N TYR A 44 -0.55 3.94 -10.24
CA TYR A 44 -1.16 3.17 -9.15
C TYR A 44 -0.66 3.67 -7.80
N VAL A 45 0.65 3.81 -7.59
CA VAL A 45 1.22 4.24 -6.31
C VAL A 45 0.68 5.62 -5.91
N LYS A 46 0.70 6.59 -6.82
CA LYS A 46 0.18 7.95 -6.58
C LYS A 46 -1.31 7.93 -6.22
N PHE A 47 -2.09 7.16 -6.96
CA PHE A 47 -3.53 7.06 -6.75
C PHE A 47 -3.84 6.37 -5.42
N ASN A 48 -3.21 5.23 -5.13
CA ASN A 48 -3.38 4.47 -3.90
C ASN A 48 -3.01 5.30 -2.66
N GLN A 49 -1.88 6.01 -2.68
CA GLN A 49 -1.49 6.93 -1.61
C GLN A 49 -2.53 8.05 -1.38
N SER A 50 -3.11 8.58 -2.47
CA SER A 50 -4.17 9.59 -2.33
C SER A 50 -5.43 9.03 -1.65
N LEU A 51 -5.78 7.76 -1.91
CA LEU A 51 -6.91 7.10 -1.27
C LEU A 51 -6.65 6.85 0.21
N TRP A 52 -5.45 6.39 0.58
CA TRP A 52 -5.06 6.23 1.98
C TRP A 52 -5.15 7.54 2.77
N LYS A 53 -4.61 8.63 2.21
CA LYS A 53 -4.73 9.96 2.84
C LYS A 53 -6.18 10.39 3.03
N LYS A 54 -7.04 10.16 2.03
CA LYS A 54 -8.48 10.45 2.13
C LYS A 54 -9.16 9.61 3.20
N LEU A 55 -8.75 8.35 3.36
CA LEU A 55 -9.27 7.44 4.37
C LEU A 55 -8.85 7.91 5.78
N GLU A 56 -7.58 8.27 5.98
CA GLU A 56 -7.05 8.80 7.24
C GLU A 56 -7.75 10.10 7.67
N LEU A 57 -8.09 10.97 6.70
CA LEU A 57 -8.87 12.19 6.92
C LEU A 57 -10.38 11.94 7.12
N GLY A 58 -10.84 10.70 6.94
CA GLY A 58 -12.26 10.33 7.03
C GLY A 58 -13.13 10.84 5.88
N GLU A 59 -12.52 11.31 4.78
CA GLU A 59 -13.22 11.78 3.57
C GLU A 59 -13.87 10.64 2.79
N ILE A 60 -13.28 9.44 2.87
CA ILE A 60 -13.82 8.20 2.32
C ILE A 60 -13.90 7.15 3.41
N ARG A 61 -14.67 6.08 3.15
CA ARG A 61 -14.81 4.93 4.06
C ARG A 61 -14.54 3.66 3.29
N ILE A 62 -13.92 2.69 3.94
CA ILE A 62 -13.88 1.33 3.42
C ILE A 62 -15.33 0.83 3.34
N GLY A 63 -15.75 0.39 2.14
CA GLY A 63 -17.07 -0.23 1.96
C GLY A 63 -17.16 -1.46 2.84
N ARG A 64 -17.95 -1.39 3.91
CA ARG A 64 -18.31 -2.56 4.71
C ARG A 64 -19.55 -3.18 4.08
N ASN A 65 -19.43 -4.44 3.64
CA ASN A 65 -20.58 -5.30 3.38
C ASN A 65 -21.30 -5.62 4.68
#